data_AF-A0A8T3QY89-F1
#
_entry.id   AF-A0A8T3QY89-F1
#
_cell.length_a   1.000
_cell.length_b   1.000
_cell.length_c   1.000
_cell.angle_alpha   90.00
_cell.angle_beta   90.00
_cell.angle_gamma   90.00
#
_symmetry.space_group_name_H-M   'P 1'
#
loop_
_entity.id
_entity.type
_entity.pdbx_description
1 polymer ?
#
loop_
_entity_poly.entity_id
_entity_poly.type
_entity_poly.pdbx_seq_one_letter_code
_entity_poly.pdbx_strand_id
1 'polypeptide(L)'
;MQLAPDGTIIVSATDLVGFLACDHLSTLELGRVEGRWERPPRREDPTVQLMQDRGDAHEAAHLQRLRDLGRSIVEIDTRELKTPDQLRAAEALTLEAMQTGADVIFQATFFDGRWRGHADFLYRTDRPSPAFGSFSYDIADTKLARGVKASAILQMCVYADLLERLQGVPPETVYVVTGDGIEHPHRLDDYRAYYRHAKARFEGRVLDGSSARPTYP
;
A
#
# COMPACT_ATOMS: atom_id res chain seq x y z
N MET A 1 -3.73 2.96 -11.33
CA MET A 1 -2.75 2.57 -12.37
C MET A 1 -2.09 3.82 -12.96
N GLN A 2 -0.84 3.69 -13.36
CA GLN A 2 -0.04 4.74 -14.02
C GLN A 2 0.77 4.12 -15.16
N LEU A 3 0.95 4.86 -16.25
CA LEU A 3 1.90 4.49 -17.32
C LEU A 3 3.23 5.21 -17.07
N ALA A 4 4.32 4.46 -16.96
CA ALA A 4 5.66 5.01 -16.89
C ALA A 4 6.15 5.46 -18.29
N PRO A 5 7.17 6.34 -18.38
CA PRO A 5 7.67 6.84 -19.67
C PRO A 5 8.16 5.75 -20.63
N ASP A 6 8.59 4.61 -20.10
CA ASP A 6 9.04 3.43 -20.86
C ASP A 6 7.89 2.51 -21.33
N GLY A 7 6.64 2.88 -21.05
CA GLY A 7 5.44 2.08 -21.36
C GLY A 7 5.09 1.04 -20.32
N THR A 8 5.83 0.94 -19.20
CA THR A 8 5.51 0.01 -18.12
C THR A 8 4.26 0.47 -17.36
N ILE A 9 3.30 -0.43 -17.17
CA ILE A 9 2.13 -0.17 -16.32
C ILE A 9 2.51 -0.38 -14.85
N ILE A 10 2.34 0.67 -14.05
CA ILE A 10 2.50 0.67 -12.60
C ILE A 10 1.12 0.54 -11.94
N VAL A 11 1.01 -0.43 -11.03
CA VAL A 11 -0.20 -0.79 -10.30
C VAL A 11 0.00 -0.61 -8.80
N SER A 12 -1.10 -0.51 -8.06
CA SER A 12 -1.12 -0.31 -6.62
C SER A 12 -2.13 -1.23 -5.95
N ALA A 13 -2.06 -1.30 -4.62
CA ALA A 13 -2.99 -2.07 -3.82
C ALA A 13 -4.47 -1.63 -4.02
N THR A 14 -4.72 -0.34 -4.22
CA THR A 14 -6.05 0.19 -4.57
C THR A 14 -6.55 -0.34 -5.91
N ASP A 15 -5.66 -0.57 -6.89
CA ASP A 15 -6.05 -1.13 -8.19
C ASP A 15 -6.48 -2.60 -8.05
N LEU A 16 -5.78 -3.38 -7.22
CA LEU A 16 -6.17 -4.76 -6.91
C LEU A 16 -7.51 -4.83 -6.17
N VAL A 17 -7.70 -3.99 -5.16
CA VAL A 17 -8.98 -3.92 -4.43
C VAL A 17 -10.11 -3.48 -5.36
N GLY A 18 -9.86 -2.50 -6.23
CA GLY A 18 -10.80 -2.05 -7.25
C GLY A 18 -11.20 -3.15 -8.21
N PHE A 19 -10.24 -3.96 -8.67
CA PHE A 19 -10.49 -5.14 -9.51
C PHE A 19 -11.39 -6.16 -8.82
N LEU A 20 -11.14 -6.46 -7.56
CA LEU A 20 -11.93 -7.44 -6.80
C LEU A 20 -13.35 -6.95 -6.52
N ALA A 21 -13.53 -5.64 -6.33
CA ALA A 21 -14.84 -5.02 -6.23
C ALA A 21 -15.57 -5.01 -7.59
N CYS A 22 -14.85 -4.75 -8.68
CA CYS A 22 -15.39 -4.64 -10.03
C CYS A 22 -14.31 -4.88 -11.10
N ASP A 23 -14.34 -6.04 -11.77
CA ASP A 23 -13.41 -6.35 -12.87
C ASP A 23 -13.46 -5.29 -14.00
N HIS A 24 -14.64 -4.73 -14.25
CA HIS A 24 -14.83 -3.67 -15.26
C HIS A 24 -14.06 -2.39 -14.91
N LEU A 25 -13.88 -2.06 -13.62
CA LEU A 25 -13.11 -0.90 -13.20
C LEU A 25 -11.66 -0.99 -13.65
N SER A 26 -11.04 -2.17 -13.59
CA SER A 26 -9.67 -2.36 -14.07
C SER A 26 -9.55 -2.17 -15.57
N THR A 27 -10.57 -2.56 -16.33
CA THR A 27 -10.61 -2.26 -17.77
C THR A 27 -10.69 -0.77 -18.02
N LEU A 28 -11.54 -0.05 -17.27
CA LEU A 28 -11.65 1.41 -17.31
C LEU A 28 -10.36 2.13 -16.86
N GLU A 29 -9.65 1.65 -15.85
CA GLU A 29 -8.38 2.27 -15.47
C GLU A 29 -7.28 1.98 -16.51
N LEU A 30 -7.28 0.79 -17.12
CA LEU A 30 -6.32 0.43 -18.16
C LEU A 30 -6.45 1.29 -19.42
N GLY A 31 -7.65 1.39 -20.01
CA GLY A 31 -7.79 2.25 -21.18
C GLY A 31 -7.62 3.74 -20.88
N ARG A 32 -7.74 4.18 -19.62
CA ARG A 32 -7.38 5.56 -19.23
C ARG A 32 -5.88 5.77 -19.32
N VAL A 33 -5.08 4.83 -18.80
CA VAL A 33 -3.60 4.94 -18.87
C VAL A 33 -3.08 4.77 -20.30
N GLU A 34 -3.79 4.04 -21.15
CA GLU A 34 -3.51 3.90 -22.58
C GLU A 34 -4.04 5.05 -23.45
N GLY A 35 -4.75 6.03 -22.86
CA GLY A 35 -5.29 7.19 -23.57
C GLY A 35 -6.54 6.90 -24.43
N ARG A 36 -7.20 5.76 -24.24
CA ARG A 36 -8.46 5.41 -24.93
C ARG A 36 -9.66 6.22 -24.44
N TRP A 37 -9.61 6.74 -23.21
CA TRP A 37 -10.62 7.64 -22.66
C TRP A 37 -10.04 8.52 -21.56
N GLU A 38 -10.70 9.64 -21.31
CA GLU A 38 -10.33 10.59 -20.27
C GLU A 38 -11.13 10.35 -18.97
N ARG A 39 -10.53 10.68 -17.82
CA ARG A 39 -11.27 10.66 -16.56
C ARG A 39 -12.23 11.85 -16.57
N PRO A 40 -13.52 11.65 -16.19
CA PRO A 40 -14.42 12.77 -15.99
C PRO A 40 -13.82 13.77 -15.01
N PRO A 41 -14.06 15.08 -15.19
CA PRO A 41 -13.57 16.09 -14.26
C PRO A 41 -14.00 15.75 -12.84
N ARG A 42 -13.06 15.81 -11.89
CA ARG A 42 -13.36 15.53 -10.47
C ARG A 42 -14.34 16.61 -10.00
N ARG A 43 -15.54 16.19 -9.60
CA ARG A 43 -16.47 17.10 -8.94
C ARG A 43 -15.93 17.38 -7.55
N GLU A 44 -15.76 18.66 -7.22
CA GLU A 44 -15.43 19.05 -5.85
C GLU A 44 -16.59 18.65 -4.94
N ASP A 45 -16.32 17.70 -4.05
CA ASP A 45 -17.27 17.24 -3.04
C ASP A 45 -16.67 17.55 -1.67
N PRO A 46 -17.21 18.55 -0.93
CA PRO A 46 -16.74 18.90 0.40
C PRO A 46 -16.73 17.71 1.38
N THR A 47 -17.60 16.73 1.17
CA THR A 47 -17.65 15.51 1.99
C THR A 47 -16.41 14.65 1.78
N VAL A 48 -15.95 14.53 0.53
CA VAL A 48 -14.73 13.78 0.21
C VAL A 48 -13.51 14.48 0.80
N GLN A 49 -13.42 15.80 0.67
CA GLN A 49 -12.33 16.56 1.28
C GLN A 49 -12.31 16.39 2.81
N LEU A 50 -13.46 16.53 3.47
CA LEU A 50 -13.59 16.32 4.91
C LEU A 50 -13.17 14.91 5.35
N MET A 51 -13.46 13.88 4.54
CA MET A 51 -13.03 12.52 4.82
C MET A 51 -11.50 12.37 4.71
N GLN A 52 -10.86 13.04 3.74
CA GLN A 52 -9.41 13.05 3.59
C GLN A 52 -8.75 13.75 4.78
N ASP A 53 -9.19 14.97 5.11
CA ASP A 53 -8.64 15.75 6.22
C ASP A 53 -8.74 15.00 7.56
N ARG A 54 -9.85 14.27 7.78
CA ARG A 54 -10.01 13.42 8.97
C ARG A 54 -9.06 12.24 8.96
N GLY A 55 -8.83 11.62 7.80
CA GLY A 55 -7.87 10.52 7.64
C GLY A 55 -6.48 10.97 8.04
N ASP A 56 -6.01 12.06 7.44
CA ASP A 56 -4.71 12.67 7.72
C ASP A 56 -4.57 13.03 9.21
N ALA A 57 -5.62 13.58 9.82
CA ALA A 57 -5.63 13.89 11.25
C ALA A 57 -5.55 12.62 12.13
N HIS A 58 -6.15 11.51 11.70
CA HIS A 58 -6.10 10.24 12.42
C HIS A 58 -4.72 9.58 12.34
N GLU A 59 -4.10 9.59 11.16
CA GLU A 59 -2.70 9.18 10.94
C GLU A 59 -1.76 10.01 11.83
N ALA A 60 -1.88 11.33 11.79
CA ALA A 60 -1.08 12.25 12.59
C ALA A 60 -1.27 12.03 14.10
N ALA A 61 -2.51 11.78 14.55
CA ALA A 61 -2.79 11.46 15.94
C ALA A 61 -2.17 10.13 16.38
N HIS A 62 -2.16 9.11 15.51
CA HIS A 62 -1.50 7.84 15.82
C HIS A 62 0.03 7.99 15.84
N LEU A 63 0.60 8.70 14.87
CA LEU A 63 2.02 9.05 14.84
C LEU A 63 2.45 9.77 16.12
N GLN A 64 1.66 10.74 16.59
CA GLN A 64 1.94 11.44 17.84
C GLN A 64 1.92 10.49 19.04
N ARG A 65 0.96 9.56 19.12
CA ARG A 65 0.95 8.54 20.18
C ARG A 65 2.24 7.71 20.19
N LEU A 66 2.75 7.32 19.02
CA LEU A 66 4.00 6.56 18.92
C LEU A 66 5.21 7.39 19.38
N ARG A 67 5.24 8.70 19.08
CA ARG A 67 6.27 9.62 19.62
C ARG A 67 6.20 9.75 21.13
N ASP A 68 4.99 9.88 21.69
CA ASP A 68 4.77 10.00 23.13
C ASP A 68 5.19 8.72 23.89
N LEU A 69 5.14 7.56 23.23
CA LEU A 69 5.68 6.29 23.71
C LEU A 69 7.21 6.18 23.63
N GLY A 70 7.90 7.23 23.15
CA GLY A 70 9.36 7.29 23.07
C GLY A 70 9.97 6.44 21.95
N ARG A 71 9.18 6.08 20.93
CA ARG A 71 9.67 5.32 19.78
C ARG A 71 10.58 6.18 18.90
N SER A 72 11.67 5.61 18.40
CA SER A 72 12.44 6.22 17.30
C SER A 72 11.63 6.14 16.01
N ILE A 73 11.31 7.29 15.41
CA ILE A 73 10.48 7.37 14.20
C ILE A 73 11.25 8.02 13.07
N VAL A 74 11.23 7.39 11.89
CA VAL A 74 11.67 7.99 10.62
C VAL A 74 10.46 8.22 9.74
N GLU A 75 10.34 9.41 9.16
CA GLU A 75 9.23 9.80 8.28
C GLU A 75 9.71 9.90 6.84
N ILE A 76 9.00 9.26 5.92
CA ILE A 76 9.29 9.29 4.48
C ILE A 76 8.32 10.27 3.80
N ASP A 77 8.85 11.25 3.05
CA ASP A 77 7.99 12.21 2.35
C ASP A 77 7.38 11.59 1.08
N THR A 78 6.06 11.44 1.05
CA THR A 78 5.31 10.82 -0.05
C THR A 78 4.53 11.80 -0.93
N ARG A 79 4.59 13.10 -0.64
CA ARG A 79 3.69 14.11 -1.26
C ARG A 79 3.88 14.28 -2.77
N GLU A 80 5.08 14.03 -3.29
CA GLU A 80 5.42 14.31 -4.70
C GLU A 80 5.86 13.08 -5.51
N LEU A 81 5.47 11.87 -5.10
CA LEU A 81 5.86 10.63 -5.77
C LEU A 81 5.06 10.40 -7.06
N LYS A 82 5.49 11.04 -8.15
CA LYS A 82 4.82 11.02 -9.47
C LYS A 82 5.58 10.20 -10.50
N THR A 83 6.87 9.97 -10.34
CA THR A 83 7.70 9.24 -11.30
C THR A 83 8.24 7.94 -10.71
N PRO A 84 8.60 6.95 -11.55
CA PRO A 84 9.26 5.72 -11.09
C PRO A 84 10.54 6.00 -10.29
N ASP A 85 11.32 7.02 -10.68
CA ASP A 85 12.58 7.35 -10.00
C ASP A 85 12.33 7.95 -8.61
N GLN A 86 11.28 8.77 -8.47
CA GLN A 86 10.86 9.26 -7.16
C GLN A 86 10.39 8.12 -6.25
N LEU A 87 9.65 7.15 -6.80
CA LEU A 87 9.23 5.96 -6.06
C LEU A 87 10.44 5.12 -5.61
N ARG A 88 11.44 4.93 -6.47
CA ARG A 88 12.71 4.24 -6.09
C ARG A 88 13.48 4.99 -5.02
N ALA A 89 13.55 6.32 -5.11
CA ALA A 89 14.21 7.14 -4.10
C ALA A 89 13.51 7.03 -2.73
N ALA A 90 12.18 7.07 -2.70
CA ALA A 90 11.41 6.89 -1.47
C ALA A 90 11.53 5.47 -0.89
N GLU A 91 11.58 4.43 -1.73
CA GLU A 91 11.90 3.07 -1.29
C GLU A 91 13.31 2.98 -0.71
N ALA A 92 14.31 3.63 -1.32
CA ALA A 92 15.67 3.65 -0.81
C ALA A 92 15.76 4.29 0.59
N LEU A 93 15.04 5.39 0.82
CA LEU A 93 14.93 6.01 2.15
C LEU A 93 14.22 5.09 3.15
N THR A 94 13.18 4.37 2.72
CA THR A 94 12.50 3.36 3.54
C THR A 94 13.48 2.25 3.92
N LEU A 95 14.24 1.72 2.97
CA LEU A 95 15.23 0.68 3.21
C LEU A 95 16.36 1.14 4.14
N GLU A 96 16.84 2.38 4.00
CA GLU A 96 17.84 2.97 4.90
C GLU A 96 17.30 3.06 6.34
N ALA A 97 16.06 3.55 6.51
CA ALA A 97 15.40 3.59 7.80
C ALA A 97 15.24 2.19 8.41
N MET A 98 14.95 1.19 7.57
CA MET A 98 14.88 -0.21 8.00
C MET A 98 16.24 -0.72 8.47
N GLN A 99 17.31 -0.47 7.71
CA GLN A 99 18.69 -0.90 8.02
C GLN A 99 19.22 -0.28 9.30
N THR A 100 18.88 0.98 9.58
CA THR A 100 19.25 1.66 10.83
C THR A 100 18.47 1.16 12.06
N GLY A 101 17.40 0.38 11.84
CA GLY A 101 16.63 -0.24 12.93
C GLY A 101 15.70 0.72 13.65
N ALA A 102 15.18 1.75 12.97
CA ALA A 102 14.16 2.64 13.53
C ALA A 102 12.98 1.83 14.11
N ASP A 103 12.44 2.24 15.26
CA ASP A 103 11.34 1.48 15.88
C ASP A 103 10.08 1.56 15.03
N VAL A 104 9.85 2.72 14.39
CA VAL A 104 8.72 2.99 13.52
C VAL A 104 9.19 3.72 12.26
N ILE A 105 8.66 3.34 11.09
CA ILE A 105 8.84 4.07 9.84
C ILE A 105 7.47 4.53 9.37
N PHE A 106 7.24 5.84 9.32
CA PHE A 106 5.98 6.44 8.88
C PHE A 106 6.03 6.74 7.37
N GLN A 107 4.94 6.42 6.67
CA GLN A 107 4.78 6.57 5.22
C GLN A 107 5.78 5.74 4.39
N ALA A 108 6.09 4.54 4.88
CA ALA A 108 6.99 3.61 4.22
C ALA A 108 6.54 3.32 2.79
N THR A 109 7.46 3.50 1.85
CA THR A 109 7.18 3.39 0.42
C THR A 109 7.88 2.20 -0.19
N PHE A 110 7.16 1.49 -1.05
CA PHE A 110 7.65 0.32 -1.76
C PHE A 110 7.45 0.47 -3.25
N PHE A 111 8.41 0.00 -4.04
CA PHE A 111 8.32 -0.04 -5.49
C PHE A 111 9.24 -1.10 -6.13
N ASP A 112 8.65 -2.12 -6.74
CA ASP A 112 9.41 -3.19 -7.42
C ASP A 112 9.63 -2.96 -8.93
N GLY A 113 9.20 -1.80 -9.44
CA GLY A 113 9.17 -1.49 -10.87
C GLY A 113 7.80 -1.65 -11.52
N ARG A 114 6.89 -2.43 -10.92
CA ARG A 114 5.50 -2.62 -11.39
C ARG A 114 4.48 -2.33 -10.31
N TRP A 115 4.70 -2.82 -9.12
CA TRP A 115 3.86 -2.59 -7.95
C TRP A 115 4.43 -1.47 -7.10
N ARG A 116 3.56 -0.53 -6.72
CA ARG A 116 3.85 0.48 -5.71
C ARG A 116 2.94 0.32 -4.48
N GLY A 117 3.46 0.70 -3.32
CA GLY A 117 2.70 0.73 -2.07
C GLY A 117 3.19 1.81 -1.12
N HIS A 118 2.28 2.34 -0.33
CA HIS A 118 2.56 3.27 0.76
C HIS A 118 1.85 2.73 1.99
N ALA A 119 2.60 2.17 2.92
CA ALA A 119 2.07 1.77 4.22
C ALA A 119 2.16 2.95 5.17
N ASP A 120 1.12 3.20 5.96
CA ASP A 120 1.16 4.29 6.93
C ASP A 120 2.32 4.07 7.91
N PHE A 121 2.51 2.85 8.42
CA PHE A 121 3.57 2.55 9.39
C PHE A 121 4.22 1.18 9.15
N LEU A 122 5.52 1.10 9.44
CA LEU A 122 6.22 -0.16 9.74
C LEU A 122 6.61 -0.18 11.21
N TYR A 123 6.44 -1.32 11.86
CA TYR A 123 6.86 -1.53 13.25
C TYR A 123 8.00 -2.51 13.29
N ARG A 124 9.12 -2.13 13.91
CA ARG A 124 10.23 -3.04 14.14
C ARG A 124 9.81 -4.14 15.12
N THR A 125 10.21 -5.36 14.82
CA THR A 125 10.03 -6.53 15.68
C THR A 125 11.38 -7.20 15.92
N ASP A 126 11.52 -7.91 17.04
CA ASP A 126 12.75 -8.66 17.35
C ASP A 126 12.82 -10.01 16.59
N ARG A 127 11.98 -10.20 15.56
CA ARG A 127 12.01 -11.39 14.72
C ARG A 127 13.16 -11.24 13.70
N PRO A 128 14.11 -12.20 13.63
CA PRO A 128 15.21 -12.12 12.69
C PRO A 128 14.79 -12.06 11.22
N SER A 129 15.59 -11.39 10.40
CA SER A 129 15.46 -11.38 8.95
C SER A 129 16.80 -11.57 8.24
N PRO A 130 16.81 -12.14 7.02
CA PRO A 130 18.00 -12.21 6.20
C PRO A 130 18.66 -10.84 5.94
N ALA A 131 17.86 -9.78 5.76
CA ALA A 131 18.38 -8.47 5.40
C ALA A 131 18.94 -7.67 6.59
N PHE A 132 18.39 -7.83 7.79
CA PHE A 132 18.73 -6.98 8.94
C PHE A 132 19.23 -7.75 10.17
N GLY A 133 19.41 -9.08 10.07
CA GLY A 133 19.95 -9.89 11.14
C GLY A 133 18.92 -10.14 12.23
N SER A 134 19.02 -9.42 13.35
CA SER A 134 18.26 -9.72 14.58
C SER A 134 16.84 -9.19 14.62
N PHE A 135 16.39 -8.47 13.59
CA PHE A 135 15.07 -7.83 13.57
C PHE A 135 14.46 -7.83 12.17
N SER A 136 13.18 -7.50 12.11
CA SER A 136 12.38 -7.35 10.88
C SER A 136 11.26 -6.34 11.15
N TYR A 137 10.39 -6.12 10.17
CA TYR A 137 9.26 -5.22 10.31
C TYR A 137 7.93 -5.92 10.01
N ASP A 138 6.92 -5.52 10.78
CA ASP A 138 5.50 -5.72 10.49
C ASP A 138 4.89 -4.42 9.94
N ILE A 139 3.66 -4.50 9.42
CA ILE A 139 2.99 -3.37 8.74
C ILE A 139 1.77 -2.92 9.54
N ALA A 140 1.55 -1.61 9.65
CA ALA A 140 0.33 -1.06 10.18
C ALA A 140 -0.27 0.03 9.27
N ASP A 141 -1.59 0.08 9.21
CA ASP A 141 -2.35 1.01 8.38
C ASP A 141 -3.54 1.53 9.19
N THR A 142 -3.73 2.85 9.18
CA THR A 142 -4.76 3.51 9.98
C THR A 142 -6.02 3.72 9.15
N LYS A 143 -7.17 3.63 9.81
CA LYS A 143 -8.49 3.73 9.15
C LYS A 143 -9.47 4.44 10.05
N LEU A 144 -10.17 5.44 9.51
CA LEU A 144 -11.27 6.12 10.21
C LEU A 144 -12.41 5.20 10.64
N ALA A 145 -12.61 4.10 9.92
CA ALA A 145 -13.65 3.13 10.26
C ALA A 145 -13.34 2.45 11.60
N ARG A 146 -14.39 2.17 12.38
CA ARG A 146 -14.27 1.40 13.64
C ARG A 146 -14.21 -0.11 13.45
N GLY A 147 -14.28 -0.57 12.21
CA GLY A 147 -14.26 -1.99 11.86
C GLY A 147 -13.31 -2.23 10.70
N VAL A 148 -12.65 -3.37 10.75
CA VAL A 148 -11.69 -3.80 9.72
C VAL A 148 -12.44 -4.31 8.50
N LYS A 149 -12.21 -3.69 7.34
CA LYS A 149 -12.77 -4.15 6.06
C LYS A 149 -11.84 -5.17 5.42
N ALA A 150 -12.39 -6.20 4.80
CA ALA A 150 -11.61 -7.19 4.04
C ALA A 150 -10.73 -6.53 2.96
N SER A 151 -11.21 -5.46 2.33
CA SER A 151 -10.42 -4.69 1.36
C SER A 151 -9.14 -4.09 1.94
N ALA A 152 -9.17 -3.65 3.20
CA ALA A 152 -7.99 -3.10 3.88
C ALA A 152 -6.96 -4.21 4.13
N ILE A 153 -7.39 -5.40 4.54
CA ILE A 153 -6.49 -6.55 4.70
C ILE A 153 -5.84 -6.94 3.37
N LEU A 154 -6.59 -6.95 2.27
CA LEU A 154 -6.03 -7.23 0.95
C LEU A 154 -5.02 -6.16 0.49
N GLN A 155 -5.27 -4.89 0.83
CA GLN A 155 -4.32 -3.80 0.61
C GLN A 155 -3.02 -4.06 1.38
N MET A 156 -3.13 -4.47 2.65
CA MET A 156 -1.99 -4.83 3.50
C MET A 156 -1.22 -6.04 2.99
N CYS A 157 -1.89 -7.05 2.41
CA CYS A 157 -1.18 -8.18 1.79
C CYS A 157 -0.27 -7.74 0.63
N VAL A 158 -0.65 -6.73 -0.15
CA VAL A 158 0.22 -6.17 -1.21
C VAL A 158 1.46 -5.54 -0.59
N TYR A 159 1.31 -4.76 0.48
CA TYR A 159 2.44 -4.13 1.14
C TYR A 159 3.34 -5.16 1.83
N ALA A 160 2.77 -6.21 2.40
CA ALA A 160 3.50 -7.33 3.01
C ALA A 160 4.37 -8.06 1.98
N ASP A 161 3.83 -8.30 0.78
CA ASP A 161 4.55 -8.92 -0.33
C ASP A 161 5.73 -8.05 -0.81
N LEU A 162 5.53 -6.73 -0.86
CA LEU A 162 6.59 -5.78 -1.21
C LEU A 162 7.66 -5.63 -0.12
N LEU A 163 7.24 -5.63 1.15
CA LEU A 163 8.12 -5.59 2.31
C LEU A 163 8.99 -6.85 2.42
N GLU A 164 8.39 -8.03 2.18
CA GLU A 164 9.10 -9.31 2.18
C GLU A 164 10.28 -9.30 1.22
N ARG A 165 10.15 -8.64 0.07
CA ARG A 165 11.25 -8.47 -0.90
C ARG A 165 12.43 -7.69 -0.32
N LEU A 166 12.19 -6.68 0.52
CA LEU A 166 13.24 -5.86 1.12
C LEU A 166 13.93 -6.56 2.28
N GLN A 167 13.17 -7.26 3.13
CA GLN A 167 13.71 -7.87 4.35
C GLN A 167 14.06 -9.35 4.21
N GLY A 168 13.58 -10.01 3.16
CA GLY A 168 13.81 -11.43 2.85
C GLY A 168 12.89 -12.42 3.57
N VAL A 169 11.98 -11.92 4.43
CA VAL A 169 10.96 -12.72 5.14
C VAL A 169 9.63 -11.97 5.17
N PRO A 170 8.49 -12.68 5.10
CA PRO A 170 7.19 -12.04 5.20
C PRO A 170 7.00 -11.45 6.61
N PRO A 171 6.33 -10.29 6.75
CA PRO A 171 5.87 -9.86 8.07
C PRO A 171 4.96 -10.93 8.67
N GLU A 172 4.99 -11.08 9.99
CA GLU A 172 4.11 -12.05 10.68
C GLU A 172 2.70 -11.50 10.79
N THR A 173 2.61 -10.20 11.10
CA THR A 173 1.36 -9.52 11.40
C THR A 173 1.19 -8.29 10.52
N VAL A 174 -0.07 -8.06 10.13
CA VAL A 174 -0.52 -6.77 9.61
C VAL A 174 -1.51 -6.18 10.60
N TYR A 175 -1.35 -4.91 10.95
CA TYR A 175 -2.16 -4.21 11.94
C TYR A 175 -3.08 -3.24 11.23
N VAL A 176 -4.36 -3.24 11.62
CA VAL A 176 -5.29 -2.18 11.23
C VAL A 176 -5.60 -1.35 12.46
N VAL A 177 -5.23 -0.07 12.43
CA VAL A 177 -5.53 0.87 13.53
C VAL A 177 -6.85 1.56 13.23
N THR A 178 -7.89 1.24 13.99
CA THR A 178 -9.24 1.76 13.74
C THR A 178 -9.43 3.17 14.29
N GLY A 179 -10.53 3.83 13.90
CA GLY A 179 -10.79 5.25 14.22
C GLY A 179 -10.87 5.58 15.72
N ASP A 180 -11.02 4.58 16.59
CA ASP A 180 -10.94 4.67 18.05
C ASP A 180 -9.51 4.50 18.62
N GLY A 181 -8.52 4.29 17.74
CA GLY A 181 -7.11 4.14 18.04
C GLY A 181 -6.69 2.73 18.45
N ILE A 182 -7.59 1.74 18.35
CA ILE A 182 -7.31 0.34 18.68
C ILE A 182 -6.55 -0.32 17.53
N GLU A 183 -5.48 -1.03 17.85
CA GLU A 183 -4.73 -1.87 16.90
C GLU A 183 -5.36 -3.26 16.82
N HIS A 184 -5.71 -3.68 15.61
CA HIS A 184 -6.24 -5.01 15.33
C HIS A 184 -5.18 -5.83 14.61
N PRO A 185 -4.49 -6.75 15.28
CA PRO A 185 -3.50 -7.62 14.65
C PRO A 185 -4.16 -8.72 13.82
N HIS A 186 -3.65 -8.91 12.61
CA HIS A 186 -4.07 -9.96 11.70
C HIS A 186 -2.85 -10.75 11.23
N ARG A 187 -2.86 -12.08 11.40
CA ARG A 187 -1.78 -12.94 10.91
C ARG A 187 -1.80 -12.96 9.38
N LEU A 188 -0.67 -12.64 8.75
CA LEU A 188 -0.61 -12.55 7.28
C LEU A 188 -0.99 -13.88 6.61
N ASP A 189 -0.57 -15.00 7.19
CA ASP A 189 -0.77 -16.34 6.62
C ASP A 189 -2.24 -16.74 6.48
N ASP A 190 -3.14 -16.15 7.29
CA ASP A 190 -4.58 -16.41 7.20
C ASP A 190 -5.19 -15.86 5.88
N TYR A 191 -4.49 -14.93 5.21
CA TYR A 191 -4.97 -14.23 4.01
C TYR A 191 -4.09 -14.47 2.77
N ARG A 192 -2.81 -14.83 2.97
CA ARG A 192 -1.79 -14.85 1.92
C ARG A 192 -2.14 -15.75 0.74
N ALA A 193 -2.79 -16.89 0.98
CA ALA A 193 -3.21 -17.80 -0.08
C ALA A 193 -4.26 -17.17 -1.03
N TYR A 194 -5.29 -16.55 -0.45
CA TYR A 194 -6.30 -15.84 -1.23
C TYR A 194 -5.70 -14.62 -1.94
N TYR A 195 -4.86 -13.85 -1.25
CA TYR A 195 -4.13 -12.73 -1.84
C TYR A 195 -3.35 -13.14 -3.10
N ARG A 196 -2.53 -14.21 -3.04
CA ARG A 196 -1.76 -14.68 -4.21
C ARG A 196 -2.66 -15.02 -5.39
N HIS A 197 -3.78 -15.69 -5.14
CA HIS A 197 -4.76 -16.01 -6.18
C HIS A 197 -5.39 -14.74 -6.78
N ALA A 198 -5.78 -13.79 -5.94
CA ALA A 198 -6.34 -12.51 -6.37
C ALA A 198 -5.34 -11.68 -7.19
N LYS A 199 -4.08 -11.58 -6.72
CA LYS A 199 -2.98 -10.89 -7.40
C LYS A 199 -2.74 -11.50 -8.78
N ALA A 200 -2.59 -12.81 -8.89
CA ALA A 200 -2.38 -13.48 -10.16
C ALA A 200 -3.51 -13.24 -11.17
N ARG A 201 -4.78 -13.25 -10.71
CA ARG A 201 -5.93 -12.92 -11.57
C ARG A 201 -5.89 -11.47 -12.05
N PHE A 202 -5.50 -10.54 -11.18
CA PHE A 202 -5.37 -9.14 -11.52
C PHE A 202 -4.21 -8.88 -12.50
N GLU A 203 -3.05 -9.48 -12.26
CA GLU A 203 -1.89 -9.39 -13.15
C GLU A 203 -2.21 -9.97 -14.53
N GLY A 204 -2.85 -11.15 -14.58
CA GLY A 204 -3.31 -11.73 -15.85
C GLY A 204 -4.26 -10.82 -16.62
N ARG A 205 -5.08 -10.03 -15.91
CA ARG A 205 -6.03 -9.08 -16.51
C ARG A 205 -5.37 -7.80 -17.01
N VAL A 206 -4.41 -7.26 -16.27
CA VAL A 206 -3.90 -5.89 -16.47
C VAL A 206 -2.52 -5.87 -17.09
N LEU A 207 -1.68 -6.87 -16.82
CA LEU A 207 -0.27 -6.90 -17.21
C LEU A 207 0.00 -7.86 -18.38
N ASP A 208 -0.74 -8.96 -18.48
CA ASP A 208 -0.49 -10.01 -19.47
C ASP A 208 -1.28 -9.81 -20.78
N GLY A 209 -2.00 -8.70 -20.92
CA GLY A 209 -2.72 -8.36 -22.15
C GLY A 209 -3.91 -9.29 -22.47
N SER A 210 -4.34 -10.14 -21.53
CA SER A 210 -5.56 -10.94 -21.65
C SER A 210 -6.72 -10.02 -22.00
N SER A 211 -7.22 -10.10 -23.24
CA SER A 211 -8.15 -9.15 -23.85
C SER A 211 -9.12 -8.56 -22.82
N ALA A 212 -9.06 -7.24 -22.66
CA ALA A 212 -10.10 -6.48 -21.96
C ALA A 212 -11.46 -7.07 -22.36
N ARG A 213 -12.26 -7.46 -21.36
CA ARG A 213 -13.64 -7.90 -21.66
C ARG A 213 -14.29 -6.66 -22.26
N PRO A 214 -14.91 -6.77 -23.44
CA PRO A 214 -15.52 -5.61 -24.08
C PRO A 214 -16.40 -4.88 -23.08
N THR A 215 -16.21 -3.56 -23.00
CA THR A 215 -16.90 -2.71 -22.01
C THR A 215 -18.28 -2.26 -22.49
N TYR A 216 -18.88 -2.99 -23.44
CA TYR A 216 -20.28 -2.86 -23.88
C TYR A 216 -20.76 -4.19 -24.51
N PRO A 217 -22.07 -4.56 -24.41
CA PRO A 217 -22.67 -5.67 -25.16
C PRO A 217 -22.62 -5.49 -26.69
#